data_AF-A0A6L8DS13-F1
#
_entry.id   AF-A0A6L8DS13-F1
#
_cell.length_a   1.000
_cell.length_b   1.000
_cell.length_c   1.000
_cell.angle_alpha   90.00
_cell.angle_beta   90.00
_cell.angle_gamma   90.00
#
_symmetry.space_group_name_H-M   'P 1'
#
loop_
_entity.id
_entity.type
_entity.pdbx_description
1 polymer ?
#
loop_
_entity_poly.entity_id
_entity_poly.type
_entity_poly.pdbx_seq_one_letter_code
_entity_poly.pdbx_strand_id
1 'polypeptide(L)'
;MQLMPRTARRYGVSDPLDPAANIDAGTQHLRALLDEFGPLYELSALAAYNAGEVVVRRHGGVPPYPQTRRFVRRVLEVLLSQRGRGGGD
;
A
#
# COMPACT_ATOMS: atom_id res chain seq x y z
N MET A 1 -11.91 -3.58 0.53
CA MET A 1 -11.42 -2.76 1.66
C MET A 1 -12.58 -1.96 2.25
N GLN A 2 -12.42 -1.13 3.29
CA GLN A 2 -13.44 -0.15 3.67
C GLN A 2 -12.95 1.23 3.22
N LEU A 3 -13.27 1.60 1.98
CA LEU A 3 -12.97 2.93 1.47
C LEU A 3 -13.80 3.97 2.21
N MET A 4 -13.16 5.05 2.66
CA MET A 4 -13.88 6.21 3.15
C MET A 4 -14.73 6.82 2.02
N PRO A 5 -15.94 7.33 2.26
CA PRO A 5 -16.84 7.82 1.21
C PRO A 5 -16.21 8.87 0.28
N ARG A 6 -15.31 9.71 0.82
CA ARG A 6 -14.54 10.69 0.03
C ARG A 6 -13.57 10.02 -0.94
N THR A 7 -12.94 8.93 -0.53
CA THR A 7 -12.03 8.14 -1.37
C THR A 7 -12.82 7.37 -2.43
N ALA A 8 -13.92 6.71 -2.05
CA ALA A 8 -14.79 6.01 -3.00
C ALA A 8 -15.23 6.92 -4.16
N ARG A 9 -15.68 8.15 -3.85
CA ARG A 9 -16.03 9.17 -4.84
C ARG A 9 -14.88 9.59 -5.76
N ARG A 10 -13.66 9.67 -5.23
CA ARG A 10 -12.46 10.05 -6.01
C ARG A 10 -12.18 9.06 -7.14
N TYR A 11 -12.58 7.79 -6.95
CA TYR A 11 -12.37 6.70 -7.89
C TYR A 11 -13.69 6.22 -8.54
N GLY A 12 -14.76 7.02 -8.45
CA GLY A 12 -16.04 6.71 -9.12
C GLY A 12 -16.79 5.49 -8.57
N VAL A 13 -16.50 5.06 -7.34
CA VAL A 13 -17.21 3.93 -6.72
C VAL A 13 -18.57 4.39 -6.20
N SER A 14 -19.63 3.89 -6.85
CA SER A 14 -21.02 4.16 -6.51
C SER A 14 -21.49 3.36 -5.27
N ASP A 15 -21.00 2.13 -5.13
CA ASP A 15 -21.27 1.27 -3.97
C ASP A 15 -19.96 0.80 -3.34
N PRO A 16 -19.55 1.37 -2.18
CA PRO A 16 -18.37 0.92 -1.46
C PRO A 16 -18.55 -0.46 -0.82
N LEU A 17 -19.75 -1.02 -0.76
CA LEU A 17 -19.99 -2.37 -0.28
C LEU A 17 -19.84 -3.41 -1.37
N ASP A 18 -19.82 -3.01 -2.65
CA ASP A 18 -19.43 -3.89 -3.75
C ASP A 18 -17.96 -4.30 -3.58
N PRO A 19 -17.68 -5.60 -3.33
CA PRO A 19 -16.33 -6.06 -3.10
C PRO A 19 -15.39 -5.77 -4.28
N ALA A 20 -15.87 -5.87 -5.51
CA ALA A 20 -15.05 -5.68 -6.71
C ALA A 20 -14.66 -4.20 -6.86
N ALA A 21 -15.65 -3.30 -6.91
CA ALA A 21 -15.41 -1.86 -7.01
C ALA A 21 -14.54 -1.32 -5.86
N ASN A 22 -14.71 -1.85 -4.66
CA ASN A 22 -13.93 -1.42 -3.50
C ASN A 22 -12.47 -1.91 -3.55
N ILE A 23 -12.21 -3.12 -4.06
CA ILE A 23 -10.85 -3.60 -4.28
C ILE A 23 -10.14 -2.76 -5.36
N ASP A 24 -10.80 -2.50 -6.48
CA ASP A 24 -10.23 -1.72 -7.58
C ASP A 24 -9.91 -0.27 -7.16
N ALA A 25 -10.85 0.41 -6.51
CA ALA A 25 -10.59 1.76 -6.01
C ALA A 25 -9.62 1.78 -4.82
N GLY A 26 -9.61 0.75 -3.98
CA GLY A 26 -8.62 0.60 -2.90
C GLY A 26 -7.20 0.46 -3.42
N THR A 27 -7.02 -0.30 -4.50
CA THR A 27 -5.71 -0.52 -5.13
C THR A 27 -5.26 0.69 -5.95
N GLN A 28 -6.15 1.36 -6.69
CA GLN A 28 -5.84 2.64 -7.34
C GLN A 28 -5.51 3.74 -6.33
N HIS A 29 -6.22 3.78 -5.18
CA HIS A 29 -5.91 4.72 -4.13
C HIS A 29 -4.57 4.47 -3.49
N LEU A 30 -4.29 3.21 -3.16
CA LEU A 30 -2.98 2.81 -2.68
C LEU A 30 -1.92 3.26 -3.68
N ARG A 31 -2.08 2.93 -4.97
CA ARG A 31 -1.15 3.33 -6.05
C ARG A 31 -0.89 4.83 -6.10
N ALA A 32 -1.95 5.65 -6.04
CA ALA A 32 -1.81 7.10 -6.03
C ALA A 32 -0.99 7.58 -4.82
N LEU A 33 -1.18 6.98 -3.64
CA LEU A 33 -0.38 7.27 -2.46
C LEU A 33 1.09 6.83 -2.63
N LEU A 34 1.35 5.71 -3.32
CA LEU A 34 2.72 5.26 -3.61
C LEU A 34 3.45 6.21 -4.56
N ASP A 35 2.75 6.69 -5.59
CA ASP A 35 3.30 7.65 -6.55
C ASP A 35 3.46 9.06 -5.92
N GLU A 36 2.58 9.44 -4.99
CA GLU A 36 2.59 10.75 -4.29
C GLU A 36 3.67 10.84 -3.21
N PHE A 37 3.87 9.76 -2.43
CA PHE A 37 4.83 9.76 -1.32
C PHE A 37 6.17 9.10 -1.67
N GLY A 38 6.27 8.35 -2.76
CA GLY A 38 7.51 7.76 -3.26
C GLY A 38 7.98 6.49 -2.51
N PRO A 39 8.95 5.74 -3.09
CA PRO A 39 9.29 4.37 -2.68
C PRO A 39 9.85 4.28 -1.24
N LEU A 40 10.44 5.36 -0.73
CA LEU A 40 10.97 5.41 0.65
C LEU A 40 9.85 5.53 1.70
N TYR A 41 8.75 6.22 1.37
CA TYR A 41 7.61 6.35 2.27
C TYR A 41 6.81 5.03 2.35
N GLU A 42 6.67 4.31 1.24
CA GLU A 42 6.10 2.95 1.24
C GLU A 42 6.88 1.97 2.11
N LEU A 43 8.20 1.91 1.91
CA LEU A 43 9.08 1.04 2.66
C LEU A 43 9.01 1.35 4.16
N SER A 44 8.99 2.64 4.50
CA SER A 44 8.90 3.11 5.88
C SER A 44 7.54 2.83 6.50
N ALA A 45 6.44 2.97 5.75
CA ALA A 45 5.10 2.64 6.22
C ALA A 45 4.93 1.14 6.47
N LEU A 46 5.39 0.29 5.55
CA LEU A 46 5.38 -1.17 5.71
C LEU A 46 6.26 -1.62 6.88
N ALA A 47 7.43 -0.99 7.04
CA ALA A 47 8.29 -1.23 8.18
C ALA A 47 7.65 -0.77 9.49
N ALA A 48 6.94 0.36 9.50
CA ALA A 48 6.30 0.91 10.70
C ALA A 48 5.10 0.07 11.12
N TYR A 49 4.36 -0.48 10.17
CA TYR A 49 3.29 -1.45 10.45
C TYR A 49 3.81 -2.71 11.15
N ASN A 50 5.01 -3.18 10.79
CA ASN A 50 5.59 -4.39 11.37
C ASN A 50 6.42 -4.16 12.65
N ALA A 51 7.23 -3.10 12.67
CA ALA A 51 8.23 -2.84 13.72
C ALA A 51 7.87 -1.65 14.62
N GLY A 52 6.80 -0.93 14.32
CA GLY A 52 6.37 0.28 15.02
C GLY A 52 7.00 1.57 14.47
N GLU A 53 6.23 2.65 14.48
CA GLU A 53 6.65 3.97 13.96
C GLU A 53 7.90 4.53 14.65
N VAL A 54 8.01 4.36 15.97
CA VAL A 54 9.14 4.86 16.76
C VAL A 54 10.45 4.22 16.31
N VAL A 55 10.42 2.92 16.02
CA VAL A 55 11.61 2.17 15.54
C VAL A 55 12.03 2.65 14.16
N VAL A 56 11.07 2.83 13.24
CA VAL A 56 11.35 3.31 11.88
C VAL A 56 11.88 4.73 11.88
N ARG A 57 11.28 5.63 12.67
CA ARG A 57 11.77 7.02 12.82
C ARG A 57 13.18 7.06 13.38
N ARG A 58 13.49 6.23 14.38
CA ARG A 58 14.84 6.13 14.96
C ARG A 58 15.89 5.64 13.96
N HIS A 59 15.49 4.81 12.99
CA HIS A 59 16.38 4.27 11.96
C HIS A 59 16.34 5.04 10.64
N GLY A 60 15.49 6.06 10.51
CA GLY A 60 15.32 6.82 9.26
C GLY A 60 14.76 5.98 8.10
N GLY A 61 14.00 4.92 8.40
CA GLY A 61 13.47 3.99 7.39
C GLY A 61 13.40 2.54 7.89
N VAL A 62 13.51 1.57 6.99
CA VAL A 62 13.41 0.14 7.32
C VAL A 62 14.52 -0.29 8.28
N PRO A 63 14.21 -0.77 9.50
CA PRO A 63 15.23 -1.16 10.47
C PRO A 63 16.00 -2.41 10.01
N PRO A 64 17.20 -2.68 10.55
CA PRO A 64 18.00 -3.86 10.23
C PRO A 64 17.48 -5.15 10.86
N TYR A 65 16.16 -5.28 11.05
CA TYR A 65 15.54 -6.45 11.64
C TYR A 65 15.21 -7.47 10.54
N PRO A 66 15.74 -8.71 10.61
CA PRO A 66 15.54 -9.71 9.56
C PRO A 66 14.06 -9.98 9.27
N GLN A 67 13.22 -10.01 10.31
CA GLN A 67 11.78 -10.22 10.19
C GLN A 67 11.09 -9.06 9.45
N THR A 68 11.41 -7.81 9.81
CA THR A 68 10.84 -6.61 9.19
C THR A 68 11.24 -6.49 7.73
N ARG A 69 12.51 -6.72 7.39
CA ARG A 69 12.97 -6.72 6.00
C ARG A 69 12.29 -7.80 5.17
N ARG A 70 12.12 -9.01 5.73
CA ARG A 70 11.39 -10.11 5.06
C ARG A 70 9.92 -9.76 4.86
N PHE A 71 9.27 -9.15 5.84
CA PHE A 71 7.88 -8.69 5.75
C PHE A 71 7.70 -7.67 4.62
N VAL A 72 8.51 -6.61 4.63
CA VAL A 72 8.48 -5.54 3.62
C VAL A 72 8.69 -6.12 2.22
N ARG A 73 9.69 -7.01 2.05
CA ARG A 73 9.98 -7.64 0.76
C ARG A 73 8.80 -8.46 0.24
N ARG A 74 8.18 -9.27 1.09
CA ARG A 74 7.04 -10.11 0.69
C ARG A 74 5.83 -9.27 0.26
N VAL A 75 5.55 -8.17 0.95
CA VAL A 75 4.44 -7.28 0.57
C VAL A 75 4.72 -6.60 -0.77
N LEU A 76 5.95 -6.14 -0.99
CA LEU A 76 6.35 -5.56 -2.28
C LEU A 76 6.29 -6.58 -3.43
N GLU A 77 6.70 -7.83 -3.21
CA GLU A 77 6.56 -8.90 -4.21
C GLU A 77 5.10 -9.10 -4.63
N VAL A 78 4.15 -9.03 -3.69
CA VAL A 78 2.71 -9.11 -3.99
C VAL A 78 2.22 -7.88 -4.76
N LEU A 79 2.60 -6.67 -4.33
CA LEU A 79 2.20 -5.43 -5.00
C LEU A 79 2.75 -5.34 -6.43
N LEU A 80 4.02 -5.71 -6.63
CA LEU A 80 4.66 -5.67 -7.94
C LEU A 80 4.17 -6.78 -8.88
N SER A 81 3.83 -7.96 -8.36
CA SER A 81 3.23 -9.03 -9.18
C SER A 81 1.82 -8.69 -9.65
N GLN A 82 1.05 -7.90 -8.89
CA GLN A 82 -0.23 -7.36 -9.35
C GLN A 82 -0.06 -6.26 -10.41
N ARG A 83 1.03 -5.47 -10.34
CA ARG A 83 1.38 -4.45 -11.35
C ARG A 83 1.65 -5.03 -12.75
N GLY A 84 2.06 -6.31 -12.84
CA GLY A 84 2.29 -7.00 -14.11
C GLY A 84 1.03 -7.62 -14.76
N ARG A 85 -0.10 -7.68 -14.04
CA ARG A 85 -1.35 -8.28 -14.55
C ARG A 85 -2.38 -7.26 -15.06
N GLY A 86 -2.20 -5.97 -14.79
CA GLY A 86 -3.14 -4.91 -15.18
C GLY A 86 -2.73 -4.07 -16.38
N GLY A 87 -1.81 -4.56 -17.23
CA GLY A 87 -1.25 -3.82 -18.38
C GLY A 87 -1.47 -4.48 -19.74
N GLY A 88 -2.37 -5.47 -19.83
CA GLY A 88 -2.84 -6.03 -21.08
C GLY A 88 -4.35 -5.87 -21.15
N ASP A 89 -4.80 -5.28 -22.27
CA ASP A 89 -6.18 -5.05 -22.75
C ASP A 89 -6.69 -3.61 -22.60
#